data_AF-A0AAV3NNU5-F1
#
_entry.id   AF-A0AAV3NNU5-F1
#
_cell.length_a   1.000
_cell.length_b   1.000
_cell.length_c   1.000
_cell.angle_alpha   90.00
_cell.angle_beta   90.00
_cell.angle_gamma   90.00
#
_symmetry.space_group_name_H-M   'P 1'
#
loop_
_entity.id
_entity.type
_entity.pdbx_description
1 polymer ?
#
loop_
_entity_poly.entity_id
_entity_poly.type
_entity_poly.pdbx_seq_one_letter_code
_entity_poly.pdbx_strand_id
1 'polypeptide(L)'
;MSKAFNGTVERRLAPPILSGVNVLKEVENIETHNSHNQKNVGASVLNTLLGDTLKSKDGLNSRMDIEFGIREELAPIEKTGKTSYLPFAAHTLSKEEKRVLLKTLHS
;
A
#
# COMPACT_ATOMS: atom_id res chain seq x y z
N MET A 1 -9.30 1.54 -23.95
CA MET A 1 -8.34 2.28 -24.79
C MET A 1 -7.70 3.36 -23.92
N SER A 2 -6.39 3.34 -23.70
CA SER A 2 -5.73 4.40 -22.90
C SER A 2 -5.71 5.69 -23.72
N LYS A 3 -6.09 6.81 -23.10
CA LYS A 3 -5.91 8.12 -23.73
C LYS A 3 -4.41 8.38 -23.79
N ALA A 4 -3.82 8.25 -24.97
CA ALA A 4 -2.44 8.64 -25.19
C ALA A 4 -2.30 10.16 -24.96
N PHE A 5 -1.09 10.60 -24.60
CA PHE A 5 -0.76 12.01 -24.44
C PHE A 5 -1.09 12.76 -25.73
N ASN A 6 -1.90 13.82 -25.64
CA ASN A 6 -2.48 14.52 -26.79
C ASN A 6 -1.51 15.51 -27.48
N GLY A 7 -0.24 15.57 -27.05
CA GLY A 7 0.79 16.39 -27.70
C GLY A 7 0.56 17.90 -27.62
N THR A 8 -0.48 18.36 -26.92
CA THR A 8 -0.79 19.79 -26.83
C THR A 8 0.13 20.45 -25.82
N VAL A 9 0.84 21.50 -26.23
CA VAL A 9 1.67 22.29 -25.33
C VAL A 9 0.77 23.12 -24.42
N GLU A 10 0.90 22.90 -23.12
CA GLU A 10 0.14 23.60 -22.11
C GLU A 10 0.63 25.05 -21.97
N ARG A 11 -0.03 25.98 -22.68
CA ARG A 11 0.26 27.43 -22.65
C ARG A 11 -0.49 28.17 -21.54
N ARG A 12 -0.64 27.55 -20.37
CA ARG A 12 -1.29 28.21 -19.22
C ARG A 12 -0.32 29.23 -18.64
N LEU A 13 -0.84 30.38 -18.20
CA LEU A 13 -0.07 31.29 -17.36
C LEU A 13 0.26 30.60 -16.04
N ALA A 14 1.36 31.02 -15.40
CA ALA A 14 1.72 30.54 -14.09
C ALA A 14 0.51 30.68 -13.14
N PRO A 15 0.16 29.63 -12.38
CA PRO A 15 -0.92 29.71 -11.42
C PRO A 15 -0.71 30.89 -10.47
N PRO A 16 -1.78 31.62 -10.10
CA PRO A 16 -1.68 32.70 -9.13
C PRO A 16 -1.15 32.15 -7.80
N ILE A 17 -0.27 32.92 -7.15
CA ILE A 17 0.21 32.59 -5.81
C ILE A 17 -0.95 32.82 -4.84
N LEU A 18 -1.48 31.74 -4.27
CA LEU A 18 -2.57 31.78 -3.33
C LEU A 18 -2.05 31.92 -1.89
N SER A 19 -2.76 32.69 -1.07
CA SER A 19 -2.56 32.70 0.38
C SER A 19 -3.09 31.40 0.99
N GLY A 20 -2.60 31.01 2.17
CA GLY A 20 -3.03 29.78 2.83
C GLY A 20 -4.55 29.66 3.03
N VAL A 21 -5.24 30.78 3.25
CA VAL A 21 -6.70 30.83 3.39
C VAL A 21 -7.41 30.53 2.07
N ASN A 22 -6.88 31.04 0.96
CA ASN A 22 -7.46 30.80 -0.37
C ASN A 22 -7.24 29.35 -0.81
N VAL A 23 -6.05 28.77 -0.53
CA VAL A 23 -5.77 27.35 -0.77
C VAL A 23 -6.74 26.46 0.02
N LEU A 24 -6.96 26.77 1.30
CA LEU A 24 -7.85 25.97 2.14
C LEU A 24 -9.29 25.96 1.61
N LYS A 25 -9.79 27.12 1.17
CA LYS A 25 -11.14 27.27 0.59
C LYS A 25 -11.31 26.53 -0.74
N GLU A 26 -10.26 26.46 -1.56
CA GLU A 26 -10.27 25.70 -2.82
C GLU A 26 -10.25 24.18 -2.58
N VAL A 27 -9.54 23.72 -1.55
CA VAL A 27 -9.41 22.30 -1.22
C VAL A 27 -10.63 21.77 -0.44
N GLU A 28 -11.34 22.62 0.29
CA GLU A 28 -12.50 22.26 1.12
C GLU A 28 -13.65 21.59 0.34
N ASN A 29 -13.83 21.96 -0.94
CA ASN A 29 -14.92 21.43 -1.79
C ASN A 29 -14.46 20.31 -2.73
N ILE A 30 -13.21 19.85 -2.62
CA ILE A 30 -12.77 18.69 -3.37
C ILE A 30 -13.48 17.48 -2.74
N GLU A 31 -14.48 16.94 -3.43
CA GLU A 31 -15.03 15.62 -3.12
C GLU A 31 -13.89 14.62 -3.22
N THR A 32 -13.27 14.33 -2.07
CA THR A 32 -12.32 13.24 -1.99
C THR A 32 -13.11 11.97 -2.26
N HIS A 33 -12.92 11.37 -3.42
CA HIS A 33 -13.28 9.98 -3.71
C HIS A 33 -12.48 8.99 -2.82
N ASN A 34 -12.13 9.37 -1.59
CA ASN A 34 -11.27 8.64 -0.67
C ASN A 34 -12.01 7.57 0.13
N SER A 35 -13.34 7.51 0.06
CA SER A 35 -14.11 6.57 0.90
C SER A 35 -13.90 5.09 0.53
N HIS A 36 -13.34 4.77 -0.66
CA HIS A 36 -13.09 3.38 -1.07
C HIS A 36 -11.62 2.92 -0.92
N ASN A 37 -10.61 3.77 -1.14
CA ASN A 37 -9.20 3.35 -1.11
C ASN A 37 -8.52 3.54 0.25
N GLN A 38 -8.92 4.54 1.04
CA GLN A 38 -8.30 4.78 2.36
C GLN A 38 -8.71 3.75 3.41
N LYS A 39 -9.91 3.17 3.30
CA LYS A 39 -10.39 2.11 4.21
C LYS A 39 -9.58 0.81 4.12
N ASN A 40 -8.71 0.66 3.11
CA ASN A 40 -7.98 -0.58 2.87
C ASN A 40 -6.54 -0.56 3.41
N VAL A 41 -5.93 0.61 3.65
CA VAL A 41 -4.52 0.68 4.08
C VAL A 41 -4.35 0.16 5.51
N GLY A 42 -5.18 0.63 6.45
CA GLY A 42 -5.12 0.17 7.85
C GLY A 42 -5.41 -1.33 7.98
N ALA A 43 -6.43 -1.83 7.27
CA ALA A 43 -6.73 -3.25 7.22
C ALA A 43 -5.59 -4.06 6.59
N SER A 44 -4.99 -3.58 5.50
CA SER A 44 -3.85 -4.22 4.85
C SER A 44 -2.65 -4.33 5.79
N VAL A 45 -2.29 -3.25 6.50
CA VAL A 45 -1.17 -3.27 7.47
C VAL A 45 -1.45 -4.25 8.60
N LEU A 46 -2.66 -4.27 9.15
CA LEU A 46 -3.07 -5.24 10.17
C LEU A 46 -2.96 -6.68 9.67
N ASN A 47 -3.48 -6.97 8.48
CA ASN A 47 -3.43 -8.31 7.91
C ASN A 47 -1.99 -8.77 7.65
N THR A 48 -1.10 -7.87 7.24
CA THR A 48 0.33 -8.15 7.08
C THR A 48 1.01 -8.45 8.42
N LEU A 49 0.77 -7.65 9.46
CA LEU A 49 1.33 -7.87 10.80
C LEU A 49 0.81 -9.18 11.44
N LEU A 50 -0.47 -9.50 11.23
CA LEU A 50 -1.09 -10.73 11.72
C LEU A 50 -0.75 -11.96 10.87
N GLY A 51 -0.14 -11.79 9.69
CA GLY A 51 0.19 -12.89 8.77
C GLY A 51 -1.05 -13.56 8.17
N ASP A 52 -2.16 -12.83 8.00
CA ASP A 52 -3.36 -13.34 7.32
C ASP A 52 -3.14 -13.30 5.80
N THR A 53 -2.69 -14.42 5.25
CA THR A 53 -2.32 -14.56 3.82
C THR A 53 -3.48 -14.36 2.86
N LEU A 54 -4.74 -14.44 3.32
CA LEU A 54 -5.93 -14.25 2.48
C LEU A 54 -6.26 -12.77 2.25
N LYS A 55 -5.83 -11.90 3.16
CA LYS A 55 -6.17 -10.47 3.14
C LYS A 55 -4.95 -9.54 3.16
N SER A 56 -3.77 -10.09 3.38
CA SER A 56 -2.51 -9.36 3.30
C SER A 56 -2.18 -9.00 1.85
N LYS A 57 -1.55 -7.84 1.65
CA LYS A 57 -0.94 -7.45 0.38
C LYS A 57 0.45 -8.07 0.16
N ASP A 58 1.02 -8.69 1.19
CA ASP A 58 2.23 -9.51 1.10
C ASP A 58 1.92 -10.87 0.47
N GLY A 59 1.77 -10.88 -0.86
CA GLY A 59 1.54 -12.07 -1.68
C GLY A 59 2.69 -12.32 -2.66
N LEU A 60 2.57 -13.37 -3.47
CA LEU A 60 3.61 -13.79 -4.42
C LEU A 60 4.09 -12.64 -5.33
N ASN A 61 3.17 -11.88 -5.93
CA ASN A 61 3.51 -10.76 -6.81
C ASN A 61 4.34 -9.69 -6.07
N SER A 62 3.95 -9.33 -4.84
CA SER A 62 4.70 -8.36 -4.03
C SER A 62 6.10 -8.84 -3.68
N ARG A 63 6.34 -10.16 -3.69
CA ARG A 63 7.62 -10.79 -3.33
C ARG A 63 8.52 -10.98 -4.53
N MET A 64 7.95 -11.21 -5.71
CA MET A 64 8.68 -11.10 -6.98
C MET A 64 9.21 -9.66 -7.17
N ASP A 65 8.44 -8.64 -6.79
CA ASP A 65 8.91 -7.25 -6.86
C ASP A 65 10.09 -6.95 -5.90
N ILE A 66 10.21 -7.71 -4.80
CA ILE A 66 11.29 -7.57 -3.82
C ILE A 66 12.60 -8.22 -4.31
N GLU A 67 12.50 -9.20 -5.22
CA GLU A 67 13.65 -9.89 -5.85
C GLU A 67 14.54 -8.96 -6.67
N PHE A 68 14.05 -7.77 -7.05
CA PHE A 68 14.84 -6.73 -7.74
C PHE A 68 15.87 -6.01 -6.82
N GLY A 69 16.44 -6.70 -5.82
CA GLY A 69 17.58 -6.25 -5.02
C GLY A 69 17.27 -5.46 -3.76
N ILE A 70 16.02 -5.49 -3.26
CA ILE A 70 15.63 -4.76 -2.03
C ILE A 70 15.77 -5.65 -0.78
N ARG A 71 15.29 -6.90 -0.84
CA ARG A 71 15.37 -7.90 0.24
C ARG A 71 15.31 -9.32 -0.32
N GLU A 72 16.39 -9.75 -0.96
CA GLU A 72 16.50 -11.08 -1.59
C GLU A 72 16.24 -12.23 -0.60
N GLU A 73 16.47 -12.03 0.69
CA GLU A 73 16.18 -13.02 1.75
C GLU A 73 14.69 -13.34 1.89
N LEU A 74 13.82 -12.47 1.38
CA LEU A 74 12.36 -12.62 1.40
C LEU A 74 11.80 -13.12 0.07
N ALA A 75 12.62 -13.32 -0.96
CA ALA A 75 12.17 -13.76 -2.27
C ALA A 75 11.47 -15.14 -2.20
N PRO A 76 10.53 -15.42 -3.12
CA PRO A 76 9.88 -16.73 -3.19
C PRO A 76 10.92 -17.83 -3.41
N ILE A 77 10.87 -18.89 -2.59
CA ILE A 77 11.79 -20.01 -2.73
C ILE A 77 11.10 -21.07 -3.60
N GLU A 78 11.59 -21.24 -4.82
CA GLU A 78 11.16 -22.32 -5.69
C GLU A 78 11.73 -23.65 -5.18
N LYS A 79 10.85 -24.62 -4.89
CA LYS A 79 11.25 -26.00 -4.61
C LYS A 79 10.96 -26.84 -5.84
N THR A 80 11.98 -27.47 -6.39
CA THR A 80 11.85 -28.37 -7.55
C THR A 80 10.75 -29.41 -7.31
N GLY A 81 9.66 -29.34 -8.09
CA GLY A 81 8.54 -30.28 -8.03
C GLY A 81 7.47 -30.02 -6.94
N LYS A 82 7.51 -28.89 -6.21
CA LYS A 82 6.47 -28.50 -5.24
C LYS A 82 6.08 -27.03 -5.36
N THR A 83 4.91 -26.67 -4.82
CA THR A 83 4.44 -25.28 -4.74
C THR A 83 5.48 -24.40 -4.06
N SER A 84 5.79 -23.27 -4.69
CA SER A 84 6.70 -22.22 -4.20
C SER A 84 6.34 -21.83 -2.76
N TYR A 85 7.33 -21.80 -1.86
CA TYR A 85 7.13 -21.40 -0.47
C TYR A 85 7.55 -19.95 -0.28
N LEU A 86 6.66 -19.15 0.30
CA LEU A 86 6.94 -17.79 0.71
C LEU A 86 7.52 -17.80 2.13
N PRO A 87 8.76 -17.33 2.35
CA PRO A 87 9.30 -17.18 3.69
C PRO A 87 8.44 -16.20 4.49
N PHE A 88 8.35 -16.41 5.80
CA PHE A 88 7.55 -15.57 6.69
C PHE A 88 7.88 -14.08 6.48
N ALA A 89 6.87 -13.21 6.51
CA ALA A 89 7.10 -11.78 6.34
C ALA A 89 8.06 -11.28 7.44
N ALA A 90 9.02 -10.44 7.08
CA ALA A 90 10.01 -9.88 8.01
C ALA A 90 9.40 -9.17 9.23
N HIS A 91 8.10 -8.86 9.18
CA HIS A 91 7.36 -8.13 10.20
C HIS A 91 6.19 -8.94 10.79
N THR A 92 6.18 -10.26 10.63
CA THR A 92 5.11 -11.05 11.24
C THR A 92 5.31 -11.09 12.74
N LEU A 93 4.31 -10.64 13.48
CA LEU A 93 4.34 -10.59 14.93
C LEU A 93 4.36 -12.00 15.53
N SER A 94 5.03 -12.16 16.66
CA SER A 94 4.92 -13.34 17.53
C SER A 94 3.50 -13.48 18.08
N LYS A 95 3.17 -14.64 18.65
CA LYS A 95 1.84 -14.90 19.21
C LYS A 95 1.48 -13.92 20.33
N GLU A 96 2.49 -13.55 21.13
CA GLU A 96 2.41 -12.60 22.23
C GLU A 96 2.16 -11.18 21.71
N GLU A 97 2.91 -10.75 20.70
CA GLU A 97 2.75 -9.41 20.09
C GLU A 97 1.39 -9.27 19.37
N LYS A 98 0.92 -10.31 18.68
CA LYS A 98 -0.44 -10.32 18.09
C LYS A 98 -1.50 -10.10 19.17
N ARG A 99 -1.34 -10.72 20.34
CA ARG A 99 -2.27 -10.53 21.47
C ARG A 99 -2.25 -9.11 22.01
N VAL A 100 -1.08 -8.50 22.14
CA VAL A 100 -0.97 -7.11 22.59
C VAL A 100 -1.64 -6.18 21.58
N LEU A 101 -1.31 -6.31 20.29
CA LEU A 101 -1.90 -5.49 19.23
C LEU A 101 -3.43 -5.61 19.20
N LEU A 102 -3.98 -6.83 19.23
CA LEU A 102 -5.43 -7.04 19.21
C LEU A 102 -6.12 -6.50 20.47
N LYS A 103 -5.47 -6.58 21.63
CA LYS A 103 -6.00 -5.95 22.87
C LYS A 103 -6.02 -4.43 22.76
N THR A 104 -4.97 -3.82 22.22
CA THR A 104 -4.87 -2.36 22.03
C THR A 104 -5.88 -1.84 21.01
N LEU A 105 -6.26 -2.63 20.01
CA LEU A 105 -7.24 -2.24 18.99
C LEU A 105 -8.70 -2.47 19.42
N HIS A 106 -8.91 -3.28 20.47
CA HIS A 106 -10.23 -3.60 21.01
C HIS A 106 -10.61 -2.69 22.21
N SER A 107 -9.70 -1.82 22.67
CA SER A 107 -9.96 -0.82 23.72
C SER A 107 -10.60 0.44 23.14
#